data_AF-A0A368JK25-F1
#
_entry.id   AF-A0A368JK25-F1
#
_cell.length_a   1.000
_cell.length_b   1.000
_cell.length_c   1.000
_cell.angle_alpha   90.00
_cell.angle_beta   90.00
_cell.angle_gamma   90.00
#
_symmetry.space_group_name_H-M   'P 1'
#
loop_
_entity.id
_entity.type
_entity.pdbx_description
1 polymer ?
#
loop_
_entity_poly.entity_id
_entity_poly.type
_entity_poly.pdbx_seq_one_letter_code
_entity_poly.pdbx_strand_id
1 'polypeptide(L)'
;MEKQLHWVKAAFSRSVVIMKGDEVVGGMHRDLLVRDVDAHLNGVHIFFDVAGFLVHSVNIHDKTAGDQIIGRIDFEGFNGAVVHLETGEKYTWQRENFMMHEWSLVADKPESKTAQEIIHYDRTRMFLADEGTIELVTDLPNAEMLILTGLFVRNYFLRKRKIAAT
;
A
#
# COMPACT_ATOMS: atom_id res chain seq x y z
N MET A 1 13.49 17.23 4.72
CA MET A 1 12.71 16.78 5.89
C MET A 1 12.13 15.44 5.53
N GLU A 2 12.62 14.37 6.15
CA GLU A 2 12.10 13.02 5.93
C GLU A 2 10.68 12.96 6.52
N LYS A 3 9.69 12.69 5.67
CA LYS A 3 8.30 12.45 6.12
C LYS A 3 8.24 10.98 6.56
N GLN A 4 8.47 10.74 7.86
CA GLN A 4 8.29 9.42 8.46
C GLN A 4 6.88 9.31 9.06
N LEU A 5 6.22 8.19 8.79
CA LEU A 5 4.92 7.83 9.37
C LEU A 5 5.03 6.49 10.10
N HIS A 6 4.14 6.26 11.06
CA HIS A 6 3.98 4.97 11.73
C HIS A 6 2.64 4.36 11.35
N TRP A 7 2.60 3.06 11.08
CA TRP A 7 1.35 2.35 10.88
C TRP A 7 1.18 1.26 11.93
N VAL A 8 -0.05 1.07 12.40
CA VAL A 8 -0.39 0.08 13.42
C VAL A 8 -1.63 -0.70 13.00
N LYS A 9 -1.56 -2.01 13.19
CA LYS A 9 -2.67 -2.95 12.97
C LYS A 9 -2.78 -3.89 14.17
N ALA A 10 -3.77 -3.64 15.02
CA ALA A 10 -4.07 -4.52 16.15
C ALA A 10 -4.40 -5.95 15.69
N ALA A 11 -4.15 -6.94 16.55
CA ALA A 11 -4.52 -8.33 16.31
C ALA A 11 -6.01 -8.45 15.97
N PHE A 12 -6.34 -9.28 14.98
CA PHE A 12 -7.70 -9.49 14.45
C PHE A 12 -8.40 -8.25 13.89
N SER A 13 -7.80 -7.06 13.99
CA SER A 13 -8.33 -5.84 13.39
C SER A 13 -8.32 -5.94 11.87
N ARG A 14 -9.38 -5.37 11.28
CA ARG A 14 -9.51 -5.12 9.84
C ARG A 14 -9.07 -3.71 9.45
N SER A 15 -8.74 -2.91 10.45
CA SER A 15 -8.28 -1.54 10.28
C SER A 15 -6.77 -1.43 10.48
N VAL A 16 -6.14 -0.58 9.69
CA VAL A 16 -4.80 -0.02 9.90
C VAL A 16 -4.98 1.44 10.26
N VAL A 17 -4.24 1.91 11.26
CA VAL A 17 -4.13 3.33 11.62
C VAL A 17 -2.76 3.83 11.16
N ILE A 18 -2.71 5.04 10.60
CA ILE A 18 -1.48 5.70 10.16
C ILE A 18 -1.32 6.97 11.00
N MET A 19 -0.13 7.14 11.58
CA MET A 19 0.21 8.17 12.55
C MET A 19 1.42 8.98 12.11
N LYS A 20 1.44 10.26 12.47
CA LYS A 20 2.60 11.16 12.36
C LYS A 20 2.93 11.66 13.76
N GLY A 21 3.97 11.09 14.37
CA GLY A 21 4.14 11.22 15.83
C GLY A 21 2.93 10.61 16.54
N ASP A 22 2.28 11.39 17.40
CA ASP A 22 1.09 10.97 18.16
C ASP A 22 -0.24 11.32 17.46
N GLU A 23 -0.19 11.96 16.29
CA GLU A 23 -1.39 12.37 15.54
C GLU A 23 -1.84 11.28 14.57
N VAL A 24 -3.13 10.94 14.58
CA VAL A 24 -3.72 10.07 13.56
C VAL A 24 -3.96 10.89 12.29
N VAL A 25 -3.26 10.53 11.23
CA VAL A 25 -3.30 11.25 9.93
C VAL A 25 -3.95 10.43 8.83
N GLY A 26 -4.25 9.16 9.08
CA GLY A 26 -4.87 8.31 8.09
C GLY A 26 -5.22 6.92 8.60
N GLY A 27 -5.72 6.10 7.69
CA GLY A 27 -6.06 4.73 7.97
C GLY A 27 -6.59 3.98 6.77
N MET A 28 -6.77 2.69 6.97
CA MET A 28 -7.32 1.77 5.98
C MET A 28 -8.29 0.83 6.66
N HIS A 29 -9.51 0.70 6.14
CA HIS A 29 -10.54 -0.17 6.68
C HIS A 29 -11.08 -1.12 5.64
N ARG A 30 -11.32 -2.37 6.05
CA ARG A 30 -11.99 -3.37 5.24
C ARG A 30 -13.28 -3.82 5.92
N ASP A 31 -14.39 -3.65 5.21
CA ASP A 31 -15.70 -4.06 5.67
C ASP A 31 -15.88 -5.59 5.73
N LEU A 32 -16.90 -6.01 6.48
CA LEU A 32 -17.26 -7.42 6.64
C LEU A 32 -17.98 -8.01 5.43
N LEU A 33 -18.81 -7.19 4.79
CA LEU A 33 -19.73 -7.61 3.73
C LEU A 33 -19.14 -7.40 2.33
N VAL A 34 -18.11 -6.57 2.21
CA VAL A 34 -17.49 -6.17 0.95
C VAL A 34 -16.01 -6.53 0.97
N ARG A 35 -15.44 -6.88 -0.18
CA ARG A 35 -14.01 -7.19 -0.30
C ARG A 35 -13.13 -5.95 -0.33
N ASP A 36 -13.75 -4.84 -0.67
CA ASP A 36 -13.11 -3.58 -0.95
C ASP A 36 -12.55 -2.93 0.31
N VAL A 37 -11.63 -2.00 0.08
CA VAL A 37 -10.86 -1.38 1.14
C VAL A 37 -10.93 0.12 0.98
N ASP A 38 -11.46 0.78 2.01
CA ASP A 38 -11.48 2.23 2.10
C ASP A 38 -10.20 2.71 2.77
N ALA A 39 -9.54 3.73 2.21
CA ALA A 39 -8.27 4.21 2.75
C ALA A 39 -8.15 5.73 2.61
N HIS A 40 -7.60 6.38 3.63
CA HIS A 40 -7.37 7.82 3.63
C HIS A 40 -6.04 8.15 4.30
N LEU A 41 -5.43 9.22 3.84
CA LEU A 41 -4.21 9.78 4.40
C LEU A 41 -4.17 11.28 4.10
N ASN A 42 -4.11 12.10 5.14
CA ASN A 42 -4.25 13.55 5.03
C ASN A 42 -5.53 13.92 4.24
N GLY A 43 -5.41 14.66 3.14
CA GLY A 43 -6.52 15.03 2.27
C GLY A 43 -6.88 14.01 1.18
N VAL A 44 -6.12 12.92 1.05
CA VAL A 44 -6.37 11.88 0.04
C VAL A 44 -7.33 10.84 0.60
N HIS A 45 -8.39 10.55 -0.14
CA HIS A 45 -9.35 9.48 0.18
C HIS A 45 -9.55 8.61 -1.05
N ILE A 46 -9.11 7.35 -0.96
CA ILE A 46 -9.20 6.39 -2.05
C ILE A 46 -9.94 5.12 -1.63
N PHE A 47 -10.38 4.39 -2.64
CA PHE A 47 -11.05 3.12 -2.49
C PHE A 47 -10.43 2.08 -3.41
N PHE A 48 -10.09 0.93 -2.85
CA PHE A 48 -9.58 -0.22 -3.59
C PHE A 48 -10.73 -1.16 -3.91
N ASP A 49 -11.16 -1.17 -5.18
CA ASP A 49 -12.18 -2.08 -5.69
C ASP A 49 -11.55 -3.44 -6.02
N VAL A 50 -11.85 -4.43 -5.17
CA VAL A 50 -11.24 -5.76 -5.21
C VAL A 50 -12.19 -6.75 -5.87
N ALA A 51 -12.16 -6.80 -7.20
CA ALA A 51 -13.00 -7.71 -7.98
C ALA A 51 -12.45 -9.16 -8.04
N GLY A 52 -13.33 -10.14 -7.78
CA GLY A 52 -13.11 -11.57 -8.14
C GLY A 52 -12.51 -12.49 -7.07
N PHE A 53 -12.58 -13.82 -7.29
CA PHE A 53 -12.08 -14.90 -6.41
C PHE A 53 -10.60 -15.28 -6.67
N LEU A 54 -10.06 -14.87 -7.82
CA LEU A 54 -8.67 -15.01 -8.28
C LEU A 54 -8.13 -13.61 -8.63
N VAL A 55 -7.92 -12.74 -7.64
CA VAL A 55 -7.60 -11.31 -7.86
C VAL A 55 -6.26 -11.17 -8.60
N HIS A 56 -6.33 -10.82 -9.88
CA HIS A 56 -5.17 -10.44 -10.69
C HIS A 56 -4.93 -8.92 -10.64
N SER A 57 -6.00 -8.15 -10.41
CA SER A 57 -5.94 -6.69 -10.41
C SER A 57 -6.93 -6.05 -9.45
N VAL A 58 -6.63 -4.81 -9.05
CA VAL A 58 -7.47 -3.97 -8.18
C VAL A 58 -7.52 -2.57 -8.78
N ASN A 59 -8.71 -1.99 -8.90
CA ASN A 59 -8.84 -0.60 -9.32
C ASN A 59 -8.69 0.33 -8.11
N ILE A 60 -8.09 1.49 -8.33
CA ILE A 60 -7.94 2.55 -7.32
C ILE A 60 -8.89 3.67 -7.72
N HIS A 61 -9.86 3.98 -6.86
CA HIS A 61 -10.81 5.06 -7.05
C HIS A 61 -10.47 6.24 -6.13
N ASP A 62 -10.60 7.46 -6.63
CA ASP A 62 -10.58 8.68 -5.83
C ASP A 62 -11.99 9.05 -5.37
N LYS A 63 -12.23 8.94 -4.06
CA LYS A 63 -13.52 9.26 -3.47
C LYS A 63 -13.81 10.76 -3.37
N THR A 64 -12.76 11.58 -3.39
CA THR A 64 -12.91 13.05 -3.37
C THR A 64 -13.29 13.60 -4.75
N ALA A 65 -12.94 12.88 -5.82
CA ALA A 65 -13.20 13.24 -7.20
C ALA A 65 -14.42 12.50 -7.82
N GLY A 66 -15.39 12.11 -7.00
CA GLY A 66 -16.63 11.47 -7.49
C GLY A 66 -16.46 10.01 -7.90
N ASP A 67 -15.58 9.27 -7.22
CA ASP A 67 -15.34 7.83 -7.41
C ASP A 67 -14.70 7.48 -8.77
N GLN A 68 -13.94 8.42 -9.34
CA GLN A 68 -13.18 8.21 -10.57
C GLN A 68 -12.06 7.20 -10.33
N ILE A 69 -11.85 6.30 -11.28
CA ILE A 69 -10.66 5.47 -11.31
C ILE A 69 -9.46 6.41 -11.52
N ILE A 70 -8.40 6.24 -10.76
CA ILE A 70 -7.15 7.02 -10.86
C ILE A 70 -5.93 6.13 -11.05
N GLY A 71 -6.12 4.82 -10.96
CA GLY A 71 -5.08 3.85 -11.19
C GLY A 71 -5.55 2.41 -11.03
N ARG A 72 -4.61 1.50 -11.24
CA ARG A 72 -4.81 0.06 -11.17
C ARG A 72 -3.56 -0.61 -10.63
N ILE A 73 -3.78 -1.60 -9.78
CA ILE A 73 -2.74 -2.49 -9.27
C ILE A 73 -2.88 -3.81 -10.02
N ASP A 74 -1.80 -4.28 -10.63
CA ASP A 74 -1.69 -5.61 -11.21
C ASP A 74 -0.74 -6.45 -10.36
N PHE A 75 -1.19 -7.62 -9.92
CA PHE A 75 -0.41 -8.51 -9.06
C PHE A 75 0.41 -9.50 -9.90
N GLU A 76 1.73 -9.45 -9.77
CA GLU A 76 2.65 -10.32 -10.48
C GLU A 76 3.08 -11.51 -9.59
N GLY A 77 2.49 -12.67 -9.84
CA GLY A 77 2.88 -13.94 -9.20
C GLY A 77 2.80 -13.92 -7.67
N PHE A 78 3.90 -14.31 -7.01
CA PHE A 78 4.00 -14.39 -5.55
C PHE A 78 4.73 -13.23 -4.89
N ASN A 79 5.44 -12.38 -5.65
CA ASN A 79 6.50 -11.54 -5.09
C ASN A 79 6.45 -10.05 -5.49
N GLY A 80 5.51 -9.62 -6.32
CA GLY A 80 5.48 -8.22 -6.75
C GLY A 80 4.11 -7.75 -7.20
N ALA A 81 3.93 -6.43 -7.23
CA ALA A 81 2.78 -5.80 -7.84
C ALA A 81 3.23 -4.58 -8.63
N VAL A 82 2.51 -4.27 -9.69
CA VAL A 82 2.73 -3.07 -10.51
C VAL A 82 1.54 -2.15 -10.32
N VAL A 83 1.82 -0.88 -10.08
CA VAL A 83 0.82 0.18 -9.98
C VAL A 83 0.91 1.03 -11.23
N HIS A 84 -0.21 1.12 -11.95
CA HIS A 84 -0.41 1.98 -13.11
C HIS A 84 -1.31 3.14 -12.71
N LEU A 85 -0.86 4.37 -12.91
CA LEU A 85 -1.70 5.56 -12.72
C LEU A 85 -2.28 6.03 -14.05
N GLU A 86 -3.43 6.72 -13.99
CA GLU A 86 -4.03 7.32 -15.19
C GLU A 86 -3.14 8.39 -15.84
N THR A 87 -2.23 9.00 -15.07
CA THR A 87 -1.19 9.92 -15.57
C THR A 87 -0.18 9.24 -16.50
N GLY A 88 -0.19 7.91 -16.58
CA GLY A 88 0.78 7.10 -17.33
C GLY A 88 2.01 6.70 -16.50
N GLU A 89 2.10 7.16 -15.25
CA GLU A 89 3.17 6.75 -14.33
C GLU A 89 3.01 5.28 -13.94
N LYS A 90 4.16 4.60 -13.83
CA LYS A 90 4.25 3.20 -13.45
C LYS A 90 5.19 3.05 -12.27
N TYR A 91 4.73 2.30 -11.27
CA TYR A 91 5.53 2.00 -10.08
C TYR A 91 5.54 0.51 -9.83
N THR A 92 6.72 -0.02 -9.53
CA THR A 92 6.90 -1.43 -9.20
C THR A 92 7.07 -1.56 -7.70
N TRP A 93 6.21 -2.37 -7.10
CA TRP A 93 6.33 -2.79 -5.72
C TRP A 93 7.17 -4.05 -5.63
N GLN A 94 8.36 -3.91 -5.05
CA GLN A 94 9.32 -5.00 -4.95
C GLN A 94 9.61 -5.38 -3.50
N ARG A 95 9.89 -6.66 -3.31
CA ARG A 95 10.31 -7.21 -2.02
C ARG A 95 11.82 -7.09 -1.89
N GLU A 96 12.30 -6.48 -0.80
CA GLU A 96 13.74 -6.32 -0.58
C GLU A 96 14.41 -7.56 0.03
N ASN A 97 13.71 -8.28 0.92
CA ASN A 97 14.31 -9.41 1.64
C ASN A 97 13.45 -10.69 1.67
N PHE A 98 14.11 -11.85 1.84
CA PHE A 98 13.45 -13.17 1.91
C PHE A 98 12.54 -13.32 3.14
N MET A 99 12.75 -12.52 4.20
CA MET A 99 11.98 -12.57 5.44
C MET A 99 10.71 -11.68 5.42
N MET A 100 10.51 -10.89 4.36
CA MET A 100 9.33 -10.03 4.12
C MET A 100 9.11 -8.91 5.16
N HIS A 101 10.19 -8.44 5.80
CA HIS A 101 10.11 -7.32 6.74
C HIS A 101 10.09 -5.97 6.02
N GLU A 102 10.82 -5.87 4.91
CA GLU A 102 11.05 -4.62 4.18
C GLU A 102 10.45 -4.72 2.77
N TRP A 103 9.77 -3.66 2.36
CA TRP A 103 9.18 -3.51 1.04
C TRP A 103 9.44 -2.12 0.52
N SER A 104 9.62 -2.01 -0.80
CA SER A 104 9.92 -0.73 -1.42
C SER A 104 9.10 -0.51 -2.68
N LEU A 105 8.57 0.70 -2.79
CA LEU A 105 7.99 1.20 -4.03
C LEU A 105 9.08 1.88 -4.85
N VAL A 106 9.19 1.49 -6.10
CA VAL A 106 10.18 2.04 -7.03
C VAL A 106 9.48 2.60 -8.27
N ALA A 107 9.91 3.76 -8.74
CA ALA A 107 9.45 4.27 -10.03
C ALA A 107 10.12 3.54 -11.19
N ASP A 108 9.30 3.08 -12.14
CA ASP A 108 9.77 2.59 -13.43
C ASP A 108 10.08 3.81 -14.32
N LYS A 109 11.31 4.32 -14.25
CA LYS A 109 11.77 5.37 -15.16
C LYS A 109 12.34 4.71 -16.44
N PRO A 110 11.73 4.92 -17.62
CA PRO A 110 12.20 4.31 -18.87
C PRO A 110 13.63 4.73 -19.26
N GLU A 111 14.13 5.85 -18.72
CA GLU A 111 15.46 6.40 -19.04
C GLU A 111 16.55 6.06 -18.01
N SER A 112 16.20 5.40 -16.90
CA SER A 112 17.16 5.09 -15.82
C SER A 112 17.43 3.58 -15.74
N LYS A 113 18.71 3.20 -15.80
CA LYS A 113 19.14 1.81 -15.53
C LYS A 113 19.06 1.42 -14.05
N THR A 114 18.82 2.38 -13.17
CA THR A 114 18.67 2.17 -11.73
C THR A 114 17.27 2.54 -11.29
N ALA A 115 16.60 1.57 -10.70
CA ALA A 115 15.29 1.71 -10.11
C ALA A 115 15.41 2.66 -8.89
N GLN A 116 14.69 3.78 -8.88
CA GLN A 116 14.76 4.77 -7.80
C GLN A 116 13.71 4.48 -6.73
N GLU A 117 14.16 4.15 -5.51
CA GLU A 117 13.28 3.98 -4.36
C GLU A 117 12.55 5.29 -4.01
N ILE A 118 11.25 5.16 -3.82
CA ILE A 118 10.36 6.30 -3.51
C ILE A 118 9.86 6.18 -2.07
N ILE A 119 9.40 4.98 -1.70
CA ILE A 119 8.81 4.75 -0.39
C ILE A 119 9.35 3.44 0.16
N HIS A 120 9.88 3.51 1.37
CA HIS A 120 10.34 2.37 2.14
C HIS A 120 9.31 2.03 3.22
N TYR A 121 9.07 0.73 3.43
CA TYR A 121 8.13 0.23 4.42
C TYR A 121 8.82 -0.80 5.30
N ASP A 122 9.00 -0.47 6.58
CA ASP A 122 9.46 -1.41 7.58
C ASP A 122 8.29 -2.14 8.25
N ARG A 123 8.59 -3.32 8.80
CA ARG A 123 7.72 -4.04 9.71
C ARG A 123 8.45 -4.41 10.99
N THR A 124 7.92 -3.86 12.08
CA THR A 124 8.17 -4.36 13.43
C THR A 124 6.99 -5.20 13.90
N ARG A 125 7.23 -6.47 14.25
CA ARG A 125 6.18 -7.38 14.74
C ARG A 125 6.17 -7.40 16.26
N MET A 126 5.07 -6.99 16.87
CA MET A 126 4.83 -7.16 18.30
C MET A 126 3.93 -8.38 18.57
N PHE A 127 3.89 -8.84 19.82
CA PHE A 127 3.14 -10.03 20.23
C PHE A 127 1.62 -9.91 19.96
N LEU A 128 1.06 -8.69 20.07
CA LEU A 128 -0.39 -8.42 19.92
C LEU A 128 -0.74 -7.42 18.79
N ALA A 129 0.26 -6.93 18.05
CA ALA A 129 0.06 -5.96 16.98
C ALA A 129 1.12 -6.12 15.88
N ASP A 130 0.71 -5.87 14.64
CA ASP A 130 1.64 -5.63 13.55
C ASP A 130 1.79 -4.11 13.40
N GLU A 131 3.02 -3.61 13.39
CA GLU A 131 3.32 -2.19 13.20
C GLU A 131 4.57 -1.99 12.34
N GLY A 132 4.89 -0.74 12.04
CA GLY A 132 6.12 -0.40 11.32
C GLY A 132 6.16 1.06 10.91
N THR A 133 7.22 1.41 10.20
CA THR A 133 7.42 2.76 9.65
C THR A 133 7.14 2.80 8.16
N ILE A 134 6.78 3.98 7.68
CA ILE A 134 6.74 4.33 6.26
C ILE A 134 7.65 5.54 6.10
N GLU A 135 8.63 5.44 5.21
CA GLU A 135 9.58 6.50 4.94
C GLU A 135 9.46 6.94 3.49
N LEU A 136 9.12 8.20 3.28
CA LEU A 136 9.12 8.81 1.96
C LEU A 136 10.54 9.26 1.61
N VAL A 137 11.20 8.47 0.76
CA VAL A 137 12.58 8.69 0.30
C VAL A 137 12.63 9.79 -0.76
N THR A 138 11.63 9.83 -1.64
CA THR A 138 11.51 10.85 -2.71
C THR A 138 10.15 11.55 -2.61
N ASP A 139 10.14 12.88 -2.45
CA ASP A 139 8.89 13.65 -2.42
C ASP A 139 8.24 13.69 -3.81
N LEU A 140 6.95 13.37 -3.87
CA LEU A 140 6.17 13.31 -5.10
C LEU A 140 4.76 13.89 -4.85
N PRO A 141 4.11 14.50 -5.86
CA PRO A 141 2.77 15.06 -5.71
C PRO A 141 1.69 14.05 -5.30
N ASN A 142 1.91 12.77 -5.62
CA ASN A 142 0.98 11.67 -5.37
C ASN A 142 1.44 10.75 -4.21
N ALA A 143 2.36 11.23 -3.36
CA ALA A 143 3.00 10.44 -2.31
C ALA A 143 1.98 9.75 -1.38
N GLU A 144 0.95 10.46 -0.91
CA GLU A 144 -0.05 9.91 0.01
C GLU A 144 -0.83 8.73 -0.60
N MET A 145 -1.23 8.84 -1.86
CA MET A 145 -1.91 7.75 -2.58
C MET A 145 -0.98 6.55 -2.78
N LEU A 146 0.28 6.79 -3.12
CA LEU A 146 1.28 5.73 -3.27
C LEU A 146 1.60 5.05 -1.92
N ILE A 147 1.60 5.79 -0.81
CA ILE A 147 1.72 5.26 0.56
C ILE A 147 0.57 4.29 0.88
N LEU A 148 -0.67 4.73 0.63
CA LEU A 148 -1.86 3.91 0.87
C LEU A 148 -1.86 2.65 0.00
N THR A 149 -1.48 2.80 -1.27
CA THR A 149 -1.37 1.70 -2.23
C THR A 149 -0.34 0.66 -1.80
N GLY A 150 0.81 1.12 -1.33
CA GLY A 150 1.86 0.25 -0.82
C GLY A 150 1.44 -0.56 0.40
N LEU A 151 0.82 0.09 1.38
CA LEU A 151 0.24 -0.59 2.54
C LEU A 151 -0.81 -1.63 2.14
N PHE A 152 -1.65 -1.33 1.14
CA PHE A 152 -2.65 -2.25 0.62
C PHE A 152 -1.99 -3.50 0.00
N VAL A 153 -1.03 -3.32 -0.92
CA VAL A 153 -0.31 -4.40 -1.59
C VAL A 153 0.40 -5.29 -0.58
N ARG A 154 1.09 -4.70 0.39
CA ARG A 154 1.74 -5.42 1.48
C ARG A 154 0.75 -6.29 2.26
N ASN A 155 -0.38 -5.72 2.66
CA ASN A 155 -1.42 -6.43 3.41
C ASN A 155 -2.06 -7.56 2.60
N TYR A 156 -2.20 -7.39 1.28
CA TYR A 156 -2.67 -8.43 0.36
C TYR A 156 -1.73 -9.65 0.37
N PHE A 157 -0.42 -9.44 0.15
CA PHE A 157 0.55 -10.55 0.15
C PHE A 157 0.66 -11.26 1.50
N LEU A 158 0.60 -10.52 2.61
CA LEU A 158 0.58 -11.12 3.94
C LEU A 158 -0.63 -12.04 4.17
N ARG A 159 -1.81 -11.68 3.64
CA ARG A 159 -3.02 -12.52 3.71
C ARG A 159 -2.90 -13.75 2.80
N LYS A 160 -2.47 -13.57 1.55
CA LYS A 160 -2.27 -14.68 0.60
C LYS A 160 -1.36 -15.77 1.17
N ARG A 161 -0.28 -15.39 1.85
CA ARG A 161 0.63 -16.35 2.52
C ARG A 161 -0.02 -17.11 3.68
N LYS A 162 -0.81 -16.43 4.52
CA LYS A 162 -1.50 -17.11 5.63
C LYS A 162 -2.45 -18.19 5.14
N ILE A 163 -3.15 -17.93 4.03
CA ILE A 163 -4.05 -18.90 3.39
C ILE A 163 -3.25 -20.08 2.82
N ALA A 164 -2.13 -19.83 2.13
CA ALA A 164 -1.31 -20.89 1.53
C ALA A 164 -0.59 -21.79 2.56
N ALA A 165 -0.42 -21.31 3.80
CA ALA A 165 0.20 -22.07 4.90
C ALA A 165 -0.82 -22.86 5.75
N THR A 166 -2.11 -22.74 5.44
CA THR A 166 -3.21 -23.46 6.10
C THR A 166 -3.68 -24.60 5.20
#